data_AF-A0A1C6LKF2-F1
#
_entry.id   AF-A0A1C6LKF2-F1
#
_cell.length_a   1.000
_cell.length_b   1.000
_cell.length_c   1.000
_cell.angle_alpha   90.00
_cell.angle_beta   90.00
_cell.angle_gamma   90.00
#
_symmetry.space_group_name_H-M   'P 1'
#
loop_
_entity.id
_entity.type
_entity.pdbx_description
1 polymer ?
#
loop_
_entity_poly.entity_id
_entity_poly.type
_entity_poly.pdbx_seq_one_letter_code
_entity_poly.pdbx_strand_id
1 'polypeptide(L)'
;MGYARDYADAIKHRARVPMEPADFVPDWADRPRKGKHYPGTESFPLPESDYPSGATAEAGCLPGRQPLPECSFTLPLLSGMLRDSYGLVGRRLGVQANSDLAALPHYTQTNWSRGTASGGGLYPVSVYWACGPSGPLAPGVYHYSNQQHAMQRLLTGDVTGHVRKAAGCGGTGPDTDQFLILGVKYWQNSFKYNSFSFHVVSMDIGTVLQSWRMWARARGLRIEPAMWFDEPRLNRLLGTAEEEEGVFAVVPLTWDSGGSREPAGDGGGVPGRPAAGGTGAGEPPSVRHRDVELSRRVLSFGILERVREATAADPEARPAPAALAGAEAVPLPGTGDPLPLPPPRTGPMTVREALRGRRSSFGRFDARRPVSAEQLGTALAASAGVTLETDAEPPGGRRLVKLYAFLNHVEGFEPGAYEYDADAHALRPVVPGPHGEFLQRNYFLANYNLEQSGAVLVPTVRTEAVLDAVGDRGYRLYGATTGAVSQAFYTVCTALGLGCGVALGFDNVSYAERLGLERTGETPLLIMLLGHERSRPADFRHEIA
;
A
#
# COMPACT_ATOMS: atom_id res chain seq x y z
N MET A 1 -11.74 9.01 -24.09
CA MET A 1 -12.07 8.96 -22.65
C MET A 1 -12.03 7.49 -22.27
N GLY A 2 -11.18 7.11 -21.31
CA GLY A 2 -10.92 5.71 -20.99
C GLY A 2 -11.86 5.16 -19.92
N TYR A 3 -11.93 3.84 -19.79
CA TYR A 3 -12.91 3.13 -18.94
C TYR A 3 -12.64 3.29 -17.44
N ALA A 4 -11.43 3.71 -17.04
CA ALA A 4 -11.11 3.93 -15.63
C ALA A 4 -11.96 5.05 -15.00
N ARG A 5 -12.45 6.00 -15.80
CA ARG A 5 -13.37 7.06 -15.35
C ARG A 5 -14.73 6.50 -14.95
N ASP A 6 -15.33 5.69 -15.82
CA ASP A 6 -16.60 5.01 -15.54
C ASP A 6 -16.49 4.12 -14.29
N TYR A 7 -15.35 3.44 -14.15
CA TYR A 7 -15.07 2.65 -12.95
C TYR A 7 -14.91 3.52 -11.69
N ALA A 8 -14.24 4.67 -11.77
CA ALA A 8 -14.12 5.61 -10.65
C ALA A 8 -15.49 6.16 -10.21
N ASP A 9 -16.34 6.52 -11.16
CA ASP A 9 -17.72 6.96 -10.91
C ASP A 9 -18.55 5.85 -10.24
N ALA A 10 -18.51 4.63 -10.79
CA ALA A 10 -19.19 3.48 -10.19
C ALA A 10 -18.74 3.25 -8.74
N ILE A 11 -17.45 3.41 -8.43
CA ILE A 11 -16.91 3.26 -7.07
C ILE A 11 -17.44 4.32 -6.12
N LYS A 12 -17.50 5.58 -6.57
CA LYS A 12 -18.07 6.70 -5.81
C LYS A 12 -19.55 6.46 -5.51
N HIS A 13 -20.29 5.92 -6.47
CA HIS A 13 -21.74 5.74 -6.36
C HIS A 13 -22.18 4.36 -5.81
N ARG A 14 -21.24 3.45 -5.52
CA ARG A 14 -21.57 2.05 -5.19
C ARG A 14 -22.46 1.82 -3.96
N ALA A 15 -22.50 2.80 -3.06
CA ALA A 15 -23.38 2.81 -1.90
C ALA A 15 -24.87 2.95 -2.28
N ARG A 16 -25.12 3.67 -3.37
CA ARG A 16 -26.46 4.00 -3.88
C ARG A 16 -26.83 3.11 -5.07
N VAL A 17 -25.84 2.69 -5.87
CA VAL A 17 -26.00 1.82 -7.04
C VAL A 17 -24.99 0.65 -6.92
N PRO A 18 -25.43 -0.56 -6.53
CA PRO A 18 -24.52 -1.70 -6.39
C PRO A 18 -23.75 -1.99 -7.68
N MET A 19 -22.48 -2.40 -7.53
CA MET A 19 -21.68 -2.84 -8.67
C MET A 19 -22.02 -4.27 -9.03
N GLU A 20 -22.23 -4.54 -10.33
CA GLU A 20 -22.48 -5.90 -10.81
C GLU A 20 -21.28 -6.83 -10.56
N PRO A 21 -21.51 -8.11 -10.21
CA PRO A 21 -22.79 -8.73 -9.86
C PRO A 21 -23.30 -8.31 -8.47
N ALA A 22 -24.51 -7.72 -8.41
CA ALA A 22 -25.06 -7.16 -7.17
C ALA A 22 -25.32 -8.22 -6.07
N ASP A 23 -25.81 -9.39 -6.46
CA ASP A 23 -26.19 -10.49 -5.54
C ASP A 23 -25.10 -11.55 -5.36
N PHE A 24 -23.84 -11.19 -5.63
CA PHE A 24 -22.74 -12.15 -5.51
C PHE A 24 -22.42 -12.49 -4.05
N VAL A 25 -22.38 -13.79 -3.77
CA VAL A 25 -22.02 -14.34 -2.46
C VAL A 25 -20.73 -15.15 -2.58
N PRO A 26 -19.66 -14.79 -1.86
CA PRO A 26 -18.42 -15.57 -1.84
C PRO A 26 -18.60 -16.98 -1.26
N ASP A 27 -18.12 -18.01 -1.96
CA ASP A 27 -18.09 -19.40 -1.45
C ASP A 27 -16.85 -19.65 -0.58
N TRP A 28 -16.96 -19.35 0.72
CA TRP A 28 -15.83 -19.47 1.66
C TRP A 28 -15.25 -20.89 1.78
N ALA A 29 -15.99 -21.93 1.38
CA ALA A 29 -15.49 -23.30 1.34
C ALA A 29 -14.54 -23.54 0.15
N ASP A 30 -14.70 -22.79 -0.94
CA ASP A 30 -13.86 -22.82 -2.14
C ASP A 30 -12.94 -21.58 -2.26
N ARG A 31 -12.59 -20.97 -1.13
CA ARG A 31 -11.76 -19.75 -1.08
C ARG A 31 -10.35 -19.94 -1.68
N PRO A 32 -9.74 -18.87 -2.19
CA PRO A 32 -8.40 -18.91 -2.76
C PRO A 32 -7.33 -19.26 -1.73
N ARG A 33 -6.20 -19.79 -2.22
CA ARG A 33 -5.00 -20.00 -1.41
C ARG A 33 -4.51 -18.66 -0.83
N LYS A 34 -4.14 -18.67 0.45
CA LYS A 34 -3.51 -17.53 1.13
C LYS A 34 -2.03 -17.40 0.71
N GLY A 35 -1.79 -16.72 -0.41
CA GLY A 35 -0.48 -16.58 -1.06
C GLY A 35 -0.25 -17.61 -2.16
N LYS A 36 0.85 -17.45 -2.91
CA LYS A 36 1.21 -18.33 -4.02
C LYS A 36 1.97 -19.57 -3.53
N HIS A 37 1.83 -20.67 -4.26
CA HIS A 37 2.53 -21.92 -4.02
C HIS A 37 3.11 -22.46 -5.33
N TYR A 38 4.44 -22.55 -5.39
CA TYR A 38 5.18 -23.10 -6.51
C TYR A 38 5.80 -24.45 -6.12
N PRO A 39 5.21 -25.59 -6.51
CA PRO A 39 5.79 -26.90 -6.21
C PRO A 39 7.15 -27.11 -6.91
N GLY A 40 8.05 -27.81 -6.23
CA GLY A 40 9.35 -28.22 -6.79
C GLY A 40 10.37 -27.10 -6.96
N THR A 41 10.08 -25.86 -6.54
CA THR A 41 11.06 -24.77 -6.54
C THR A 41 12.03 -24.90 -5.38
N GLU A 42 13.30 -24.63 -5.62
CA GLU A 42 14.29 -24.45 -4.56
C GLU A 42 13.96 -23.21 -3.72
N SER A 43 14.08 -23.32 -2.40
CA SER A 43 13.76 -22.27 -1.44
C SER A 43 15.01 -21.85 -0.66
N PHE A 44 15.26 -20.54 -0.62
CA PHE A 44 16.41 -19.93 0.03
C PHE A 44 15.92 -19.11 1.24
N PRO A 45 16.12 -19.59 2.48
CA PRO A 45 15.74 -18.84 3.68
C PRO A 45 16.40 -17.47 3.71
N LEU A 46 15.64 -16.44 4.09
CA LEU A 46 16.17 -15.10 4.22
C LEU A 46 16.84 -14.92 5.60
N PRO A 47 17.99 -14.22 5.66
CA PRO A 47 18.74 -14.03 6.90
C PRO A 47 18.03 -13.07 7.85
N GLU A 48 18.45 -13.00 9.11
CA GLU A 48 17.99 -11.94 9.99
C GLU A 48 18.58 -10.58 9.58
N SER A 49 17.85 -9.51 9.91
CA SER A 49 18.29 -8.12 9.74
C SER A 49 18.69 -7.55 11.09
N ASP A 50 19.58 -6.58 11.09
CA ASP A 50 19.79 -5.74 12.27
C ASP A 50 18.68 -4.69 12.41
N TYR A 51 18.45 -4.24 13.64
CA TYR A 51 17.38 -3.31 13.99
C TYR A 51 17.89 -2.21 14.92
N PRO A 52 18.48 -1.14 14.35
CA PRO A 52 19.02 -0.05 15.16
C PRO A 52 17.88 0.68 15.87
N SER A 53 18.09 1.01 17.16
CA SER A 53 17.13 1.77 17.97
C SER A 53 16.82 3.15 17.40
N GLY A 54 17.74 3.72 16.60
CA GLY A 54 17.54 4.98 15.89
C GLY A 54 16.54 4.93 14.73
N ALA A 55 16.14 3.73 14.27
CA ALA A 55 15.14 3.56 13.21
C ALA A 55 13.70 3.72 13.76
N THR A 56 13.39 4.92 14.26
CA THR A 56 12.12 5.26 14.91
C THR A 56 10.95 5.38 13.92
N ALA A 57 9.74 5.19 14.41
CA ALA A 57 8.52 5.50 13.65
C ALA A 57 8.48 6.99 13.29
N GLU A 58 9.02 7.87 14.15
CA GLU A 58 9.17 9.29 13.86
C GLU A 58 10.02 9.54 12.60
N ALA A 59 11.19 8.91 12.51
CA ALA A 59 12.08 9.04 11.35
C ALA A 59 11.47 8.47 10.06
N GLY A 60 10.70 7.38 10.16
CA GLY A 60 10.06 6.75 9.02
C GLY A 60 8.78 7.43 8.54
N CYS A 61 7.97 7.96 9.45
CA CYS A 61 6.58 8.37 9.16
C CYS A 61 6.39 9.90 9.08
N LEU A 62 7.15 10.71 9.84
CA LEU A 62 6.89 12.15 9.91
C LEU A 62 7.61 12.93 8.81
N PRO A 63 6.97 13.92 8.17
CA PRO A 63 7.62 14.78 7.18
C PRO A 63 8.72 15.65 7.82
N GLY A 64 9.63 16.19 6.99
CA GLY A 64 10.61 17.20 7.42
C GLY A 64 11.74 16.71 8.35
N ARG A 65 11.86 15.41 8.60
CA ARG A 65 12.97 14.84 9.39
C ARG A 65 14.24 14.79 8.55
N GLN A 66 15.37 15.16 9.15
CA GLN A 66 16.68 15.10 8.49
C GLN A 66 16.90 13.70 7.93
N PRO A 67 17.27 13.57 6.64
CA PRO A 67 17.63 12.29 6.08
C PRO A 67 18.78 11.70 6.89
N LEU A 68 18.64 10.44 7.28
CA LEU A 68 19.79 9.66 7.73
C LEU A 68 20.79 9.55 6.56
N PRO A 69 22.10 9.38 6.84
CA PRO A 69 23.09 9.14 5.79
C PRO A 69 22.61 8.05 4.84
N GLU A 70 22.66 8.34 3.54
CA GLU A 70 22.21 7.39 2.53
C GLU A 70 23.02 6.09 2.60
N CYS A 71 22.33 4.97 2.52
CA CYS A 71 22.95 3.66 2.38
C CYS A 71 22.27 2.84 1.27
N SER A 72 22.88 1.70 0.96
CA SER A 72 22.38 0.77 -0.04
C SER A 72 21.81 -0.48 0.61
N PHE A 73 20.88 -1.14 -0.07
CA PHE A 73 20.34 -2.42 0.36
C PHE A 73 21.42 -3.50 0.35
N THR A 74 21.31 -4.36 1.36
CA THR A 74 21.97 -5.66 1.46
C THR A 74 20.87 -6.72 1.62
N LEU A 75 21.22 -8.00 1.50
CA LEU A 75 20.25 -9.08 1.71
C LEU A 75 19.63 -9.09 3.13
N PRO A 76 20.38 -8.86 4.23
CA PRO A 76 19.78 -8.64 5.54
C PRO A 76 18.75 -7.52 5.56
N LEU A 77 19.05 -6.36 4.96
CA LEU A 77 18.11 -5.23 4.94
C LEU A 77 16.85 -5.54 4.12
N LEU A 78 17.00 -6.15 2.93
CA LEU A 78 15.87 -6.60 2.11
C LEU A 78 15.02 -7.62 2.89
N SER A 79 15.66 -8.58 3.53
CA SER A 79 15.02 -9.58 4.38
C SER A 79 14.17 -8.94 5.48
N GLY A 80 14.78 -8.03 6.27
CA GLY A 80 14.10 -7.34 7.36
C GLY A 80 12.88 -6.55 6.89
N MET A 81 13.02 -5.84 5.77
CA MET A 81 11.92 -5.09 5.14
C MET A 81 10.78 -6.01 4.74
N LEU A 82 11.06 -7.13 4.05
CA LEU A 82 10.06 -8.10 3.62
C LEU A 82 9.38 -8.81 4.80
N ARG A 83 10.12 -9.12 5.87
CA ARG A 83 9.58 -9.74 7.09
C ARG A 83 8.62 -8.81 7.82
N ASP A 84 9.05 -7.57 8.03
CA ASP A 84 8.31 -6.59 8.83
C ASP A 84 7.10 -6.00 8.10
N SER A 85 7.12 -5.98 6.76
CA SER A 85 5.98 -5.56 5.95
C SER A 85 5.01 -6.72 5.70
N TYR A 86 5.44 -7.72 4.93
CA TYR A 86 4.55 -8.67 4.28
C TYR A 86 4.75 -10.12 4.73
N GLY A 87 5.74 -10.38 5.58
CA GLY A 87 5.88 -11.63 6.33
C GLY A 87 4.78 -11.79 7.39
N LEU A 88 4.64 -13.02 7.88
CA LEU A 88 3.71 -13.30 8.98
C LEU A 88 4.36 -12.85 10.29
N VAL A 89 3.74 -11.88 10.99
CA VAL A 89 4.31 -11.27 12.20
C VAL A 89 3.60 -11.71 13.49
N GLY A 90 2.41 -12.30 13.38
CA GLY A 90 1.68 -12.81 14.54
C GLY A 90 0.38 -13.49 14.17
N ARG A 91 -0.16 -14.29 15.10
CA ARG A 91 -1.49 -14.88 14.97
C ARG A 91 -2.53 -13.90 15.53
N ARG A 92 -3.62 -13.68 14.80
CA ARG A 92 -4.73 -12.84 15.27
C ARG A 92 -5.64 -13.66 16.18
N LEU A 93 -5.54 -13.41 17.50
CA LEU A 93 -6.33 -14.10 18.54
C LEU A 93 -7.21 -13.15 19.36
N GLY A 94 -7.13 -11.84 19.11
CA GLY A 94 -7.90 -10.86 19.86
C GLY A 94 -9.39 -10.91 19.51
N VAL A 95 -10.26 -10.91 20.52
CA VAL A 95 -11.72 -10.88 20.35
C VAL A 95 -12.14 -9.50 19.88
N GLN A 96 -12.82 -9.44 18.74
CA GLN A 96 -13.15 -8.20 18.05
C GLN A 96 -14.34 -8.40 17.10
N ALA A 97 -15.03 -7.32 16.73
CA ALA A 97 -16.34 -7.37 16.07
C ALA A 97 -16.37 -7.84 14.61
N ASN A 98 -15.21 -8.08 14.00
CA ASN A 98 -15.00 -8.43 12.59
C ASN A 98 -14.44 -9.86 12.39
N SER A 99 -14.24 -10.64 13.45
CA SER A 99 -13.82 -12.05 13.32
C SER A 99 -14.90 -12.98 13.83
N ASP A 100 -15.08 -14.08 13.12
CA ASP A 100 -15.81 -15.23 13.66
C ASP A 100 -15.02 -15.78 14.85
N LEU A 101 -15.61 -15.63 16.04
CA LEU A 101 -14.99 -16.06 17.29
C LEU A 101 -14.82 -17.58 17.33
N ALA A 102 -15.67 -18.35 16.65
CA ALA A 102 -15.57 -19.79 16.56
C ALA A 102 -14.31 -20.23 15.78
N ALA A 103 -13.82 -19.41 14.85
CA ALA A 103 -12.63 -19.72 14.06
C ALA A 103 -11.31 -19.48 14.81
N LEU A 104 -11.30 -18.64 15.86
CA LEU A 104 -10.06 -18.23 16.56
C LEU A 104 -9.24 -19.41 17.12
N PRO A 105 -9.85 -20.43 17.77
CA PRO A 105 -9.10 -21.58 18.30
C PRO A 105 -8.54 -22.50 17.20
N HIS A 106 -9.19 -22.59 16.04
CA HIS A 106 -8.86 -23.58 15.01
C HIS A 106 -7.60 -23.22 14.20
N TYR A 107 -6.54 -24.02 14.36
CA TYR A 107 -5.26 -23.79 13.66
C TYR A 107 -5.41 -23.79 12.14
N THR A 108 -6.24 -24.68 11.57
CA THR A 108 -6.49 -24.78 10.12
C THR A 108 -7.22 -23.56 9.55
N GLN A 109 -7.81 -22.73 10.40
CA GLN A 109 -8.50 -21.49 10.03
C GLN A 109 -7.73 -20.24 10.46
N THR A 110 -6.47 -20.40 10.88
CA THR A 110 -5.69 -19.31 11.45
C THR A 110 -5.61 -18.08 10.54
N ASN A 111 -5.85 -16.92 11.15
CA ASN A 111 -5.60 -15.62 10.55
C ASN A 111 -4.30 -15.05 11.10
N TRP A 112 -3.36 -14.77 10.21
CA TRP A 112 -2.08 -14.17 10.54
C TRP A 112 -2.12 -12.67 10.27
N SER A 113 -1.49 -11.88 11.13
CA SER A 113 -1.18 -10.48 10.89
C SER A 113 0.10 -10.36 10.06
N ARG A 114 0.16 -9.24 9.32
CA ARG A 114 1.34 -8.72 8.65
C ARG A 114 1.52 -7.28 9.11
N GLY A 115 2.71 -6.70 8.94
CA GLY A 115 2.92 -5.29 9.27
C GLY A 115 2.16 -4.36 8.33
N THR A 116 1.93 -4.80 7.09
CA THR A 116 1.11 -4.11 6.10
C THR A 116 -0.38 -4.42 6.27
N ALA A 117 -1.24 -3.41 6.09
CA ALA A 117 -2.68 -3.57 5.98
C ALA A 117 -3.08 -4.24 4.65
N SER A 118 -4.30 -4.74 4.55
CA SER A 118 -4.85 -5.19 3.26
C SER A 118 -6.37 -5.24 3.34
N GLY A 119 -7.04 -4.88 2.26
CA GLY A 119 -8.48 -4.98 2.14
C GLY A 119 -9.00 -6.37 2.51
N GLY A 120 -9.80 -6.43 3.57
CA GLY A 120 -10.36 -7.69 4.08
C GLY A 120 -9.34 -8.66 4.67
N GLY A 121 -8.06 -8.27 4.79
CA GLY A 121 -6.97 -9.15 5.21
C GLY A 121 -6.67 -10.28 4.21
N LEU A 122 -6.93 -10.06 2.91
CA LEU A 122 -6.77 -11.06 1.87
C LEU A 122 -5.33 -11.14 1.34
N TYR A 123 -4.58 -10.03 1.39
CA TYR A 123 -3.17 -9.95 1.02
C TYR A 123 -2.86 -10.48 -0.40
N PRO A 124 -3.44 -9.87 -1.45
CA PRO A 124 -3.33 -10.33 -2.84
C PRO A 124 -2.02 -9.95 -3.54
N VAL A 125 -1.22 -9.07 -2.94
CA VAL A 125 0.06 -8.63 -3.51
C VAL A 125 1.04 -9.80 -3.51
N SER A 126 1.71 -10.02 -4.64
CA SER A 126 2.83 -10.95 -4.81
C SER A 126 4.12 -10.14 -4.90
N VAL A 127 5.21 -10.62 -4.30
CA VAL A 127 6.51 -9.95 -4.37
C VAL A 127 7.50 -10.87 -5.06
N TYR A 128 8.00 -10.44 -6.22
CA TYR A 128 9.09 -11.09 -6.93
C TYR A 128 10.37 -10.26 -6.79
N TRP A 129 11.52 -10.93 -6.83
CA TRP A 129 12.84 -10.32 -6.87
C TRP A 129 13.56 -10.81 -8.13
N ALA A 130 13.81 -9.90 -9.06
CA ALA A 130 14.77 -10.12 -10.13
C ALA A 130 16.16 -9.78 -9.55
N CYS A 131 16.89 -10.84 -9.21
CA CYS A 131 18.23 -10.77 -8.64
C CYS A 131 19.26 -10.81 -9.78
N GLY A 132 20.06 -9.76 -9.90
CA GLY A 132 21.19 -9.69 -10.82
C GLY A 132 22.51 -10.17 -10.22
N PRO A 133 23.60 -10.14 -11.01
CA PRO A 133 24.93 -10.60 -10.62
C PRO A 133 25.54 -9.95 -9.36
N SER A 134 25.14 -8.73 -8.99
CA SER A 134 25.62 -8.07 -7.76
C SER A 134 24.95 -8.58 -6.47
N GLY A 135 23.88 -9.36 -6.61
CA GLY A 135 23.16 -9.95 -5.50
C GLY A 135 23.86 -11.23 -4.98
N PRO A 136 23.54 -11.65 -3.74
CA PRO A 136 24.15 -12.84 -3.13
C PRO A 136 23.54 -14.17 -3.61
N LEU A 137 22.42 -14.13 -4.33
CA LEU A 137 21.82 -15.32 -4.94
C LEU A 137 22.22 -15.39 -6.42
N ALA A 138 22.20 -16.60 -6.99
CA ALA A 138 22.41 -16.79 -8.41
C ALA A 138 21.43 -15.90 -9.22
N PRO A 139 21.87 -15.28 -10.33
CA PRO A 139 20.98 -14.43 -11.12
C PRO A 139 19.71 -15.16 -11.54
N GLY A 140 18.56 -14.50 -11.43
CA GLY A 140 17.28 -15.14 -11.66
C GLY A 140 16.06 -14.36 -11.18
N VAL A 141 14.89 -15.00 -11.27
CA VAL A 141 13.63 -14.51 -10.70
C VAL A 141 13.28 -15.36 -9.49
N TYR A 142 12.98 -14.69 -8.39
CA TYR A 142 12.59 -15.30 -7.13
C TYR A 142 11.21 -14.79 -6.70
N HIS A 143 10.41 -15.63 -6.06
CA HIS A 143 9.18 -15.24 -5.39
C HIS A 143 9.37 -15.26 -3.87
N TYR A 144 8.94 -14.21 -3.18
CA TYR A 144 8.99 -14.17 -1.72
C TYR A 144 7.87 -15.02 -1.11
N SER A 145 8.25 -16.17 -0.54
CA SER A 145 7.37 -17.00 0.27
C SER A 145 7.22 -16.40 1.66
N ASN A 146 6.15 -15.65 1.86
CA ASN A 146 5.79 -15.02 3.13
C ASN A 146 5.59 -16.02 4.29
N GLN A 147 5.15 -17.24 4.01
CA GLN A 147 4.92 -18.28 5.02
C GLN A 147 6.23 -18.84 5.57
N GLN A 148 7.24 -18.99 4.71
CA GLN A 148 8.55 -19.55 5.07
C GLN A 148 9.60 -18.48 5.35
N HIS A 149 9.29 -17.21 5.05
CA HIS A 149 10.24 -16.11 5.01
C HIS A 149 11.49 -16.49 4.19
N ALA A 150 11.26 -16.86 2.94
CA ALA A 150 12.26 -17.39 2.02
C ALA A 150 12.02 -16.91 0.59
N MET A 151 13.07 -16.93 -0.23
CA MET A 151 12.99 -16.68 -1.67
C MET A 151 12.91 -18.00 -2.42
N GLN A 152 11.84 -18.24 -3.17
CA GLN A 152 11.68 -19.42 -4.02
C GLN A 152 12.17 -19.11 -5.44
N ARG A 153 13.15 -19.85 -5.95
CA ARG A 153 13.69 -19.59 -7.30
C ARG A 153 12.73 -20.11 -8.36
N LEU A 154 12.28 -19.19 -9.23
CA LEU A 154 11.36 -19.46 -10.33
C LEU A 154 12.04 -19.50 -11.70
N LEU A 155 13.17 -18.80 -11.84
CA LEU A 155 13.96 -18.78 -13.07
C LEU A 155 15.43 -18.58 -12.72
N THR A 156 16.33 -19.20 -13.47
CA THR A 156 17.78 -19.01 -13.38
C THR A 156 18.29 -18.33 -14.65
N GLY A 157 19.22 -17.40 -14.49
CA GLY A 157 19.76 -16.56 -15.55
C GLY A 157 19.51 -15.08 -15.30
N ASP A 158 20.42 -14.23 -15.76
CA ASP A 158 20.29 -12.78 -15.60
C ASP A 158 19.19 -12.24 -16.53
N VAL A 159 18.11 -11.74 -15.92
CA VAL A 159 16.97 -11.14 -16.61
C VAL A 159 16.85 -9.63 -16.38
N THR A 160 17.82 -9.03 -15.70
CA THR A 160 17.75 -7.64 -15.25
C THR A 160 17.68 -6.65 -16.40
N GLY A 161 18.35 -6.95 -17.53
CA GLY A 161 18.19 -6.19 -18.77
C GLY A 161 16.76 -6.21 -19.35
N HIS A 162 16.02 -7.31 -19.16
CA HIS A 162 14.62 -7.41 -19.58
C HIS A 162 13.71 -6.54 -18.69
N VAL A 163 13.95 -6.57 -17.38
CA VAL A 163 13.22 -5.74 -16.39
C VAL A 163 13.50 -4.27 -16.61
N ARG A 164 14.78 -3.88 -16.79
CA ARG A 164 15.18 -2.49 -17.05
C ARG A 164 14.55 -1.93 -18.32
N LYS A 165 14.48 -2.74 -19.38
CA LYS A 165 13.82 -2.37 -20.63
C LYS A 165 12.31 -2.20 -20.44
N ALA A 166 11.65 -3.09 -19.69
CA ALA A 166 10.22 -2.99 -19.42
C ALA A 166 9.87 -1.76 -18.54
N ALA A 167 10.69 -1.49 -17.52
CA ALA A 167 10.50 -0.37 -16.59
C ALA A 167 10.84 1.00 -17.20
N GLY A 168 11.42 1.03 -18.41
CA GLY A 168 11.87 2.26 -19.04
C GLY A 168 12.99 2.97 -18.25
N CYS A 169 13.81 2.22 -17.51
CA CYS A 169 14.88 2.73 -16.63
C CYS A 169 16.17 3.11 -17.41
N GLY A 170 16.04 3.51 -18.68
CA GLY A 170 17.16 3.76 -19.59
C GLY A 170 18.01 5.01 -19.32
N GLY A 171 17.93 5.62 -18.13
CA GLY A 171 18.80 6.77 -17.78
C GLY A 171 18.50 7.53 -16.48
N THR A 172 17.37 7.30 -15.81
CA THR A 172 16.91 8.13 -14.67
C THR A 172 16.66 7.38 -13.35
N GLY A 173 17.11 6.13 -13.21
CA GLY A 173 17.01 5.33 -11.98
C GLY A 173 18.39 4.95 -11.43
N PRO A 174 18.46 4.36 -10.21
CA PRO A 174 19.74 3.90 -9.67
C PRO A 174 20.36 2.86 -10.62
N ASP A 175 21.68 2.91 -10.82
CA ASP A 175 22.36 1.87 -11.59
C ASP A 175 22.40 0.57 -10.78
N THR A 176 21.35 -0.24 -10.94
CA THR A 176 21.15 -1.48 -10.19
C THR A 176 20.75 -2.63 -11.09
N ASP A 177 21.09 -3.83 -10.65
CA ASP A 177 20.62 -5.10 -11.20
C ASP A 177 19.67 -5.81 -10.20
N GLN A 178 19.14 -5.08 -9.21
CA GLN A 178 18.23 -5.60 -8.20
C GLN A 178 16.87 -4.91 -8.30
N PHE A 179 15.83 -5.68 -8.63
CA PHE A 179 14.46 -5.16 -8.80
C PHE A 179 13.45 -6.00 -8.03
N LEU A 180 12.59 -5.35 -7.25
CA LEU A 180 11.36 -5.99 -6.77
C LEU A 180 10.25 -5.72 -7.79
N ILE A 181 9.43 -6.72 -8.06
CA ILE A 181 8.27 -6.61 -8.96
C ILE A 181 7.04 -6.99 -8.14
N LEU A 182 6.06 -6.09 -8.07
CA LEU A 182 4.84 -6.29 -7.28
C LEU A 182 3.70 -6.70 -8.22
N GLY A 183 3.23 -7.92 -8.05
CA GLY A 183 2.04 -8.44 -8.73
C GLY A 183 0.80 -8.37 -7.84
N VAL A 184 -0.38 -8.53 -8.44
CA VAL A 184 -1.66 -8.70 -7.74
C VAL A 184 -2.36 -9.93 -8.27
N LYS A 185 -2.48 -10.97 -7.45
CA LYS A 185 -3.29 -12.14 -7.78
C LYS A 185 -4.77 -11.81 -7.67
N TYR A 186 -5.44 -11.57 -8.80
CA TYR A 186 -6.79 -10.99 -8.82
C TYR A 186 -7.81 -11.84 -8.06
N TRP A 187 -7.81 -13.16 -8.30
CA TRP A 187 -8.75 -14.08 -7.66
C TRP A 187 -8.67 -14.06 -6.13
N GLN A 188 -7.47 -13.81 -5.57
CA GLN A 188 -7.28 -13.76 -4.12
C GLN A 188 -8.08 -12.62 -3.45
N ASN A 189 -8.43 -11.58 -4.20
CA ASN A 189 -9.26 -10.47 -3.73
C ASN A 189 -10.68 -10.51 -4.30
N SER A 190 -10.83 -10.71 -5.62
CA SER A 190 -12.12 -10.68 -6.32
C SER A 190 -13.06 -11.81 -5.89
N PHE A 191 -12.54 -12.93 -5.36
CA PHE A 191 -13.35 -13.94 -4.70
C PHE A 191 -14.28 -13.35 -3.62
N LYS A 192 -13.83 -12.34 -2.87
CA LYS A 192 -14.62 -11.67 -1.83
C LYS A 192 -15.27 -10.39 -2.36
N TYR A 193 -14.52 -9.61 -3.14
CA TYR A 193 -14.87 -8.24 -3.48
C TYR A 193 -15.35 -8.06 -4.92
N ASN A 194 -15.58 -9.13 -5.68
CA ASN A 194 -16.06 -9.09 -7.07
C ASN A 194 -15.39 -7.98 -7.90
N SER A 195 -16.18 -7.19 -8.62
CA SER A 195 -15.79 -5.99 -9.37
C SER A 195 -15.21 -4.86 -8.51
N PHE A 196 -15.55 -4.77 -7.20
CA PHE A 196 -14.96 -3.79 -6.29
C PHE A 196 -13.46 -4.05 -6.02
N SER A 197 -12.97 -5.27 -6.33
CA SER A 197 -11.60 -5.69 -6.00
C SER A 197 -10.53 -4.78 -6.59
N PHE A 198 -10.71 -4.22 -7.79
CA PHE A 198 -9.66 -3.42 -8.44
C PHE A 198 -9.34 -2.14 -7.64
N HIS A 199 -10.35 -1.57 -6.99
CA HIS A 199 -10.17 -0.43 -6.09
C HIS A 199 -9.38 -0.82 -4.84
N VAL A 200 -9.73 -1.96 -4.26
CA VAL A 200 -9.08 -2.52 -3.07
C VAL A 200 -7.61 -2.84 -3.34
N VAL A 201 -7.32 -3.58 -4.41
CA VAL A 201 -5.95 -4.05 -4.69
C VAL A 201 -5.02 -2.92 -5.12
N SER A 202 -5.55 -1.87 -5.77
CA SER A 202 -4.76 -0.67 -6.06
C SER A 202 -4.28 0.00 -4.78
N MET A 203 -5.12 0.04 -3.73
CA MET A 203 -4.70 0.52 -2.40
C MET A 203 -3.75 -0.45 -1.69
N ASP A 204 -3.96 -1.77 -1.82
CA ASP A 204 -3.07 -2.76 -1.20
C ASP A 204 -1.62 -2.60 -1.69
N ILE A 205 -1.40 -2.27 -2.97
CA ILE A 205 -0.07 -1.91 -3.50
C ILE A 205 0.52 -0.71 -2.75
N GLY A 206 -0.26 0.35 -2.60
CA GLY A 206 0.09 1.52 -1.80
C GLY A 206 0.50 1.20 -0.37
N THR A 207 -0.23 0.30 0.29
CA THR A 207 0.09 -0.10 1.67
C THR A 207 1.44 -0.83 1.75
N VAL A 208 1.77 -1.68 0.78
CA VAL A 208 3.07 -2.38 0.73
C VAL A 208 4.19 -1.37 0.49
N LEU A 209 4.06 -0.53 -0.54
CA LEU A 209 5.05 0.47 -0.89
C LEU A 209 5.32 1.43 0.27
N GLN A 210 4.29 1.92 0.95
CA GLN A 210 4.49 2.81 2.09
C GLN A 210 5.09 2.11 3.30
N SER A 211 4.77 0.84 3.53
CA SER A 211 5.44 0.05 4.59
C SER A 211 6.95 0.00 4.33
N TRP A 212 7.35 -0.23 3.07
CA TRP A 212 8.75 -0.24 2.67
C TRP A 212 9.39 1.13 2.78
N ARG A 213 8.72 2.20 2.31
CA ARG A 213 9.24 3.57 2.40
C ARG A 213 9.46 4.03 3.84
N MET A 214 8.52 3.77 4.76
CA MET A 214 8.71 4.09 6.17
C MET A 214 9.85 3.27 6.79
N TRP A 215 9.94 1.98 6.46
CA TRP A 215 11.01 1.10 6.94
C TRP A 215 12.40 1.51 6.45
N ALA A 216 12.48 1.87 5.17
CA ALA A 216 13.68 2.30 4.46
C ALA A 216 14.15 3.68 4.92
N ARG A 217 13.24 4.66 4.97
CA ARG A 217 13.55 6.04 5.39
C ARG A 217 14.13 6.09 6.80
N ALA A 218 13.60 5.29 7.71
CA ALA A 218 14.12 5.15 9.08
C ALA A 218 15.54 4.56 9.15
N ARG A 219 16.13 4.15 8.02
CA ARG A 219 17.47 3.56 7.90
C ARG A 219 18.35 4.27 6.87
N GLY A 220 17.91 5.38 6.28
CA GLY A 220 18.66 6.06 5.20
C GLY A 220 18.62 5.32 3.86
N LEU A 221 17.70 4.38 3.68
CA LEU A 221 17.43 3.71 2.40
C LEU A 221 16.34 4.45 1.63
N ARG A 222 16.30 4.29 0.30
CA ARG A 222 15.29 4.86 -0.59
C ARG A 222 14.51 3.78 -1.32
N ILE A 223 13.23 4.05 -1.54
CA ILE A 223 12.30 3.20 -2.31
C ILE A 223 11.52 4.13 -3.24
N GLU A 224 11.78 3.99 -4.53
CA GLU A 224 11.21 4.82 -5.60
C GLU A 224 10.56 3.88 -6.64
N PRO A 225 9.26 3.58 -6.51
CA PRO A 225 8.57 2.65 -7.41
C PRO A 225 8.30 3.26 -8.78
N ALA A 226 8.62 2.53 -9.85
CA ALA A 226 8.07 2.78 -11.18
C ALA A 226 6.65 2.22 -11.27
N MET A 227 5.71 3.08 -11.67
CA MET A 227 4.29 2.75 -11.85
C MET A 227 3.88 2.78 -13.33
N TRP A 228 4.70 3.38 -14.22
CA TRP A 228 4.54 3.26 -15.67
C TRP A 228 5.65 2.40 -16.27
N PHE A 229 5.25 1.25 -16.82
CA PHE A 229 6.12 0.26 -17.42
C PHE A 229 5.34 -0.65 -18.38
N ASP A 230 6.07 -1.46 -19.15
CA ASP A 230 5.53 -2.51 -20.00
C ASP A 230 5.12 -3.73 -19.17
N GLU A 231 3.88 -3.68 -18.66
CA GLU A 231 3.25 -4.73 -17.86
C GLU A 231 3.17 -6.07 -18.63
N PRO A 232 2.66 -6.14 -19.87
CA PRO A 232 2.64 -7.39 -20.65
C PRO A 232 4.02 -8.05 -20.78
N ARG A 233 5.08 -7.26 -20.94
CA ARG A 233 6.45 -7.80 -20.99
C ARG A 233 6.91 -8.39 -19.67
N LEU A 234 6.56 -7.78 -18.53
CA LEU A 234 6.85 -8.34 -17.21
C LEU A 234 6.01 -9.58 -16.93
N ASN A 235 4.74 -9.60 -17.31
CA ASN A 235 3.88 -10.79 -17.23
C ASN A 235 4.47 -11.97 -18.01
N ARG A 236 4.93 -11.75 -19.24
CA ARG A 236 5.62 -12.79 -20.03
C ARG A 236 6.88 -13.30 -19.34
N LEU A 237 7.70 -12.42 -18.76
CA LEU A 237 8.89 -12.82 -17.99
C LEU A 237 8.51 -13.65 -16.75
N LEU A 238 7.48 -13.23 -16.01
CA LEU A 238 6.99 -13.90 -14.81
C LEU A 238 6.17 -15.17 -15.10
N GLY A 239 5.87 -15.44 -16.37
CA GLY A 239 5.05 -16.57 -16.78
C GLY A 239 3.62 -16.50 -16.22
N THR A 240 3.10 -15.29 -16.00
CA THR A 240 1.75 -15.06 -15.45
C THR A 240 0.81 -14.55 -16.54
N ALA A 241 -0.37 -15.15 -16.65
CA ALA A 241 -1.42 -14.63 -17.52
C ALA A 241 -1.92 -13.29 -16.95
N GLU A 242 -2.11 -12.29 -17.81
CA GLU A 242 -2.53 -10.94 -17.40
C GLU A 242 -3.89 -10.98 -16.71
N GLU A 243 -4.72 -11.96 -17.04
CA GLU A 243 -6.05 -12.14 -16.47
C GLU A 243 -6.03 -12.69 -15.04
N GLU A 244 -4.99 -13.44 -14.70
CA GLU A 244 -4.82 -14.05 -13.38
C GLU A 244 -4.07 -13.10 -12.43
N GLU A 245 -3.07 -12.40 -12.93
CA GLU A 245 -2.21 -11.51 -12.16
C GLU A 245 -1.70 -10.32 -12.97
N GLY A 246 -1.98 -9.11 -12.49
CA GLY A 246 -1.43 -7.87 -13.04
C GLY A 246 -0.15 -7.46 -12.31
N VAL A 247 0.76 -6.78 -13.01
CA VAL A 247 1.95 -6.16 -12.41
C VAL A 247 1.66 -4.69 -12.16
N PHE A 248 1.83 -4.24 -10.91
CA PHE A 248 1.41 -2.90 -10.48
C PHE A 248 2.57 -1.96 -10.17
N ALA A 249 3.74 -2.48 -9.81
CA ALA A 249 4.92 -1.66 -9.53
C ALA A 249 6.22 -2.43 -9.79
N VAL A 250 7.26 -1.71 -10.19
CA VAL A 250 8.65 -2.19 -10.22
C VAL A 250 9.47 -1.28 -9.32
N VAL A 251 10.21 -1.85 -8.37
CA VAL A 251 11.03 -1.11 -7.41
C VAL A 251 12.50 -1.44 -7.64
N PRO A 252 13.26 -0.58 -8.33
CA PRO A 252 14.71 -0.71 -8.37
C PRO A 252 15.29 -0.44 -6.97
N LEU A 253 16.25 -1.26 -6.54
CA LEU A 253 16.91 -1.12 -5.24
C LEU A 253 18.34 -0.61 -5.44
N THR A 254 18.74 0.47 -4.77
CA THR A 254 20.17 0.78 -4.61
C THR A 254 20.81 -0.37 -3.85
N TRP A 255 21.83 -1.01 -4.42
CA TRP A 255 22.38 -2.25 -3.88
C TRP A 255 23.86 -2.10 -3.56
N ASP A 256 24.27 -2.63 -2.41
CA ASP A 256 25.69 -2.73 -2.07
C ASP A 256 26.29 -3.96 -2.75
N SER A 257 27.07 -3.74 -3.81
CA SER A 257 27.77 -4.79 -4.53
C SER A 257 29.07 -5.24 -3.84
N GLY A 258 29.36 -4.77 -2.63
CA GLY A 258 30.51 -5.23 -1.84
C GLY A 258 31.86 -4.98 -2.51
N GLY A 259 32.03 -3.83 -3.19
CA GLY A 259 33.31 -3.43 -3.82
C GLY A 259 33.74 -4.24 -5.04
N SER A 260 32.94 -5.19 -5.53
CA SER A 260 33.30 -6.08 -6.65
C SER A 260 33.09 -5.50 -8.05
N ARG A 261 32.87 -4.18 -8.16
CA ARG A 261 32.80 -3.48 -9.44
C ARG A 261 34.05 -2.62 -9.57
N GLU A 262 35.09 -3.16 -10.20
CA GLU A 262 36.13 -2.27 -10.74
C GLU A 262 35.42 -1.27 -11.67
N PRO A 263 35.65 0.04 -11.51
CA PRO A 263 35.24 0.99 -12.51
C PRO A 263 35.93 0.55 -13.81
N ALA A 264 35.19 0.46 -14.91
CA ALA A 264 35.81 0.30 -16.22
C ALA A 264 36.71 1.52 -16.44
N GLY A 265 37.99 1.39 -16.13
CA GLY A 265 38.98 2.44 -16.31
C GLY A 265 39.18 2.67 -17.80
N ASP A 266 39.19 3.95 -18.19
CA ASP A 266 39.75 4.39 -19.47
C ASP A 266 41.23 3.97 -19.53
N GLY A 267 41.51 2.85 -20.20
CA GLY A 267 42.87 2.32 -20.26
C GLY A 267 43.02 1.09 -21.14
N GLY A 268 43.29 1.31 -22.42
CA GLY A 268 44.15 0.43 -23.24
C GLY A 268 43.58 -0.93 -23.64
N GLY A 269 43.05 -0.98 -24.86
CA GLY A 269 42.63 -2.16 -25.62
C GLY A 269 43.30 -3.49 -25.27
N VAL A 270 42.55 -4.35 -24.61
CA VAL A 270 42.60 -5.79 -24.83
C VAL A 270 41.24 -6.14 -25.46
N PRO A 271 41.17 -6.81 -26.62
CA PRO A 271 39.89 -7.19 -27.17
C PRO A 271 39.24 -8.19 -26.21
N GLY A 272 38.32 -7.69 -25.40
CA GLY A 272 37.40 -8.51 -24.62
C GLY A 272 36.73 -9.44 -25.60
N ARG A 273 36.88 -10.74 -25.35
CA ARG A 273 36.18 -11.80 -26.08
C ARG A 273 34.72 -11.36 -26.13
N PRO A 274 34.12 -11.17 -27.32
CA PRO A 274 32.74 -10.72 -27.39
C PRO A 274 31.94 -11.69 -26.52
N ALA A 275 31.17 -11.15 -25.58
CA ALA A 275 30.10 -11.89 -24.94
C ALA A 275 29.43 -12.63 -26.08
N ALA A 276 29.49 -13.96 -26.08
CA ALA A 276 29.07 -14.75 -27.21
C ALA A 276 27.65 -14.29 -27.53
N GLY A 277 27.54 -13.52 -28.60
CA GLY A 277 26.30 -13.05 -29.16
C GLY A 277 25.66 -14.30 -29.72
N GLY A 278 25.02 -15.06 -28.83
CA GLY A 278 23.99 -15.98 -29.21
C GLY A 278 22.86 -15.15 -29.78
N THR A 279 22.96 -14.79 -31.05
CA THR A 279 21.85 -14.42 -31.93
C THR A 279 20.96 -15.65 -32.21
N GLY A 280 20.87 -16.58 -31.25
CA GLY A 280 19.81 -17.55 -31.24
C GLY A 280 18.52 -16.74 -31.07
N ALA A 281 17.67 -16.79 -32.08
CA ALA A 281 16.26 -16.45 -32.00
C ALA A 281 15.55 -17.43 -31.03
N GLY A 282 16.01 -17.47 -29.79
CA GLY A 282 15.43 -18.23 -28.70
C GLY A 282 14.25 -17.44 -28.13
N GLU A 283 13.26 -18.19 -27.66
CA GLU A 283 12.13 -17.63 -26.93
C GLU A 283 12.65 -16.76 -25.76
N PRO A 284 12.07 -15.55 -25.53
CA PRO A 284 12.49 -14.71 -24.43
C PRO A 284 12.39 -15.47 -23.10
N PRO A 285 13.29 -15.21 -22.13
CA PRO A 285 13.28 -15.92 -20.86
C PRO A 285 11.93 -15.73 -20.16
N SER A 286 11.37 -16.83 -19.67
CA SER A 286 10.08 -16.85 -19.00
C SER A 286 10.08 -17.90 -17.88
N VAL A 287 9.53 -17.54 -16.73
CA VAL A 287 9.28 -18.46 -15.62
C VAL A 287 8.32 -19.56 -16.08
N ARG A 288 8.71 -20.82 -15.88
CA ARG A 288 7.88 -21.99 -16.21
C ARG A 288 7.17 -22.59 -14.99
N HIS A 289 7.60 -22.26 -13.78
CA HIS A 289 6.91 -22.65 -12.56
C HIS A 289 5.55 -21.96 -12.47
N ARG A 290 4.49 -22.74 -12.23
CA ARG A 290 3.12 -22.23 -12.10
C ARG A 290 2.68 -22.23 -10.65
N ASP A 291 1.90 -21.22 -10.29
CA ASP A 291 1.20 -21.18 -9.00
C ASP A 291 0.08 -22.23 -8.98
N VAL A 292 -0.12 -22.85 -7.82
CA VAL A 292 -1.18 -23.84 -7.61
C VAL A 292 -2.28 -23.24 -6.74
N GLU A 293 -3.41 -22.93 -7.38
CA GLU A 293 -4.62 -22.46 -6.72
C GLU A 293 -5.30 -23.58 -5.92
N LEU A 294 -5.90 -23.22 -4.79
CA LEU A 294 -6.73 -24.07 -3.94
C LEU A 294 -8.18 -24.11 -4.40
N SER A 295 -8.75 -22.99 -4.87
CA SER A 295 -10.14 -22.95 -5.37
C SER A 295 -10.35 -23.91 -6.53
N ARG A 296 -11.47 -24.63 -6.51
CA ARG A 296 -11.92 -25.49 -7.61
C ARG A 296 -12.51 -24.67 -8.74
N ARG A 297 -13.10 -23.51 -8.42
CA ARG A 297 -13.68 -22.58 -9.39
C ARG A 297 -13.03 -21.21 -9.23
N VAL A 298 -12.50 -20.69 -10.34
CA VAL A 298 -12.05 -19.30 -10.44
C VAL A 298 -13.09 -18.56 -11.28
N LEU A 299 -13.64 -17.48 -10.74
CA LEU A 299 -14.63 -16.67 -11.43
C LEU A 299 -13.97 -15.40 -11.98
N SER A 300 -14.48 -14.93 -13.12
CA SER A 300 -14.12 -13.64 -13.67
C SER A 300 -15.31 -12.67 -13.60
N PHE A 301 -15.00 -11.38 -13.67
CA PHE A 301 -15.99 -10.31 -13.51
C PHE A 301 -15.74 -9.27 -14.61
N GLY A 302 -16.71 -9.03 -15.49
CA GLY A 302 -16.50 -8.19 -16.67
C GLY A 302 -16.11 -6.74 -16.36
N ILE A 303 -16.55 -6.16 -15.24
CA ILE A 303 -16.09 -4.82 -14.81
C ILE A 303 -14.60 -4.83 -14.44
N LEU A 304 -14.16 -5.87 -13.72
CA LEU A 304 -12.76 -6.05 -13.33
C LEU A 304 -11.85 -6.25 -14.55
N GLU A 305 -12.28 -7.08 -15.51
CA GLU A 305 -11.55 -7.31 -16.76
C GLU A 305 -11.35 -6.01 -17.55
N ARG A 306 -12.42 -5.23 -17.73
CA ARG A 306 -12.36 -3.95 -18.46
C ARG A 306 -11.46 -2.92 -17.79
N VAL A 307 -11.50 -2.77 -16.45
CA VAL A 307 -10.62 -1.80 -15.77
C VAL A 307 -9.17 -2.26 -15.75
N ARG A 308 -8.91 -3.56 -15.63
CA ARG A 308 -7.56 -4.12 -15.81
C ARG A 308 -6.99 -3.76 -17.17
N GLU A 309 -7.72 -4.08 -18.24
CA GLU A 309 -7.30 -3.81 -19.62
C GLU A 309 -7.05 -2.33 -19.87
N ALA A 310 -7.99 -1.48 -19.45
CA ALA A 310 -7.88 -0.03 -19.57
C ALA A 310 -6.63 0.54 -18.87
N THR A 311 -6.31 0.03 -17.68
CA THR A 311 -5.16 0.51 -16.89
C THR A 311 -3.82 -0.12 -17.28
N ALA A 312 -3.84 -1.21 -18.07
CA ALA A 312 -2.66 -1.87 -18.63
C ALA A 312 -2.32 -1.37 -20.05
N ALA A 313 -3.26 -0.70 -20.73
CA ALA A 313 -3.10 -0.17 -22.07
C ALA A 313 -1.95 0.84 -22.18
N ASP A 314 -1.45 1.00 -23.41
CA ASP A 314 -0.39 1.95 -23.80
C ASP A 314 0.84 1.93 -22.86
N PRO A 315 1.57 0.80 -22.78
CA PRO A 315 2.68 0.62 -21.84
C PRO A 315 3.82 1.65 -21.99
N GLU A 316 3.93 2.28 -23.15
CA GLU A 316 4.96 3.27 -23.48
C GLU A 316 4.53 4.73 -23.18
N ALA A 317 3.24 4.97 -22.86
CA ALA A 317 2.69 6.29 -22.59
C ALA A 317 3.02 6.77 -21.17
N ARG A 318 4.30 7.05 -20.90
CA ARG A 318 4.75 7.62 -19.62
C ARG A 318 4.33 9.10 -19.52
N PRO A 319 3.75 9.54 -18.39
CA PRO A 319 3.40 10.94 -18.20
C PRO A 319 4.64 11.82 -18.13
N ALA A 320 4.50 13.09 -18.52
CA ALA A 320 5.55 14.08 -18.35
C ALA A 320 5.80 14.36 -16.85
N PRO A 321 7.03 14.75 -16.42
CA PRO A 321 7.39 14.95 -15.00
C PRO A 321 6.51 15.93 -14.19
N ALA A 322 5.69 16.75 -14.84
CA ALA A 322 4.79 17.71 -14.21
C ALA A 322 3.30 17.50 -14.59
N ALA A 323 2.95 16.37 -15.21
CA ALA A 323 1.59 16.11 -15.69
C ALA A 323 0.54 16.23 -14.57
N LEU A 324 0.91 15.83 -13.34
CA LEU A 324 0.02 15.85 -12.18
C LEU A 324 -0.18 17.24 -11.54
N ALA A 325 0.46 18.31 -12.04
CA ALA A 325 0.34 19.65 -11.45
C ALA A 325 -1.12 20.14 -11.37
N GLY A 326 -1.93 19.86 -12.40
CA GLY A 326 -3.36 20.21 -12.41
C GLY A 326 -4.23 19.37 -11.46
N ALA A 327 -3.70 18.26 -10.94
CA ALA A 327 -4.40 17.31 -10.08
C ALA A 327 -4.07 17.46 -8.59
N GLU A 328 -3.20 18.41 -8.22
CA GLU A 328 -2.86 18.71 -6.83
C GLU A 328 -4.11 19.08 -6.02
N ALA A 329 -4.12 18.70 -4.74
CA ALA A 329 -5.14 19.09 -3.79
C ALA A 329 -5.20 20.62 -3.66
N VAL A 330 -6.42 21.17 -3.58
CA VAL A 330 -6.65 22.61 -3.48
C VAL A 330 -7.40 22.94 -2.20
N PRO A 331 -7.15 24.11 -1.55
CA PRO A 331 -7.89 24.52 -0.35
C PRO A 331 -9.41 24.57 -0.58
N LEU A 332 -10.18 24.22 0.45
CA LEU A 332 -11.64 24.29 0.38
C LEU A 332 -12.06 25.75 0.60
N PRO A 333 -12.84 26.38 -0.30
CA PRO A 333 -13.27 27.76 -0.08
C PRO A 333 -14.24 27.88 1.10
N GLY A 334 -14.17 29.01 1.81
CA GLY A 334 -15.15 29.37 2.85
C GLY A 334 -15.03 28.58 4.16
N THR A 335 -13.88 28.01 4.46
CA THR A 335 -13.60 27.44 5.79
C THR A 335 -13.41 28.52 6.86
N GLY A 336 -13.61 28.17 8.13
CA GLY A 336 -13.31 29.05 9.26
C GLY A 336 -11.82 29.31 9.48
N ASP A 337 -11.52 30.11 10.51
CA ASP A 337 -10.16 30.46 10.90
C ASP A 337 -9.34 29.22 11.30
N PRO A 338 -8.03 29.18 10.96
CA PRO A 338 -7.18 28.03 11.26
C PRO A 338 -6.92 27.89 12.77
N LEU A 339 -7.08 26.67 13.26
CA LEU A 339 -6.78 26.28 14.63
C LEU A 339 -5.47 25.48 14.64
N PRO A 340 -4.37 26.00 15.22
CA PRO A 340 -3.06 25.36 15.14
C PRO A 340 -3.02 24.05 15.94
N LEU A 341 -2.29 23.06 15.42
CA LEU A 341 -2.05 21.79 16.10
C LEU A 341 -0.65 21.79 16.77
N PRO A 342 -0.47 21.05 17.88
CA PRO A 342 0.85 20.86 18.48
C PRO A 342 1.81 20.14 17.52
N PRO A 343 3.12 20.43 17.55
CA PRO A 343 4.10 19.81 16.66
C PRO A 343 4.05 18.27 16.68
N PRO A 344 4.15 17.60 15.52
CA PRO A 344 3.95 16.17 15.43
C PRO A 344 5.12 15.39 16.04
N ARG A 345 4.81 14.38 16.88
CA ARG A 345 5.79 13.52 17.55
C ARG A 345 5.21 12.13 17.88
N THR A 346 5.98 11.07 17.70
CA THR A 346 5.50 9.69 18.02
C THR A 346 6.16 9.06 19.25
N GLY A 347 7.28 9.62 19.73
CA GLY A 347 8.10 9.02 20.77
C GLY A 347 9.09 7.97 20.21
N PRO A 348 9.72 7.16 21.09
CA PRO A 348 10.91 6.37 20.75
C PRO A 348 10.62 5.03 20.06
N MET A 349 9.35 4.66 19.85
CA MET A 349 9.00 3.37 19.23
C MET A 349 9.66 3.24 17.85
N THR A 350 10.28 2.10 17.59
CA THR A 350 10.89 1.81 16.28
C THR A 350 9.83 1.58 15.21
N VAL A 351 10.17 1.83 13.95
CA VAL A 351 9.27 1.53 12.83
C VAL A 351 8.93 0.02 12.76
N ARG A 352 9.85 -0.86 13.17
CA ARG A 352 9.59 -2.31 13.25
C ARG A 352 8.55 -2.63 14.31
N GLU A 353 8.69 -2.08 15.52
CA GLU A 353 7.70 -2.28 16.58
C GLU A 353 6.33 -1.76 16.17
N ALA A 354 6.28 -0.57 15.56
CA ALA A 354 5.04 0.00 15.05
C ALA A 354 4.40 -0.89 13.97
N LEU A 355 5.15 -1.33 12.96
CA LEU A 355 4.65 -2.23 11.92
C LEU A 355 4.15 -3.56 12.50
N ARG A 356 4.93 -4.20 13.39
CA ARG A 356 4.57 -5.51 13.96
C ARG A 356 3.43 -5.43 14.99
N GLY A 357 3.33 -4.33 15.72
CA GLY A 357 2.27 -4.06 16.70
C GLY A 357 0.97 -3.57 16.07
N ARG A 358 1.02 -3.11 14.82
CA ARG A 358 -0.15 -2.56 14.12
C ARG A 358 -1.26 -3.60 14.01
N ARG A 359 -2.47 -3.17 14.39
CA ARG A 359 -3.72 -3.93 14.24
C ARG A 359 -4.87 -3.01 13.83
N SER A 360 -5.92 -3.62 13.31
CA SER A 360 -7.20 -2.94 13.13
C SER A 360 -8.03 -3.14 14.40
N SER A 361 -8.56 -2.05 14.94
CA SER A 361 -9.22 -1.99 16.25
C SER A 361 -10.55 -2.73 16.30
N PHE A 362 -11.37 -2.63 15.24
CA PHE A 362 -12.69 -3.27 15.11
C PHE A 362 -13.57 -3.23 16.38
N GLY A 363 -14.26 -2.10 16.56
CA GLY A 363 -15.30 -1.96 17.58
C GLY A 363 -14.79 -1.82 19.02
N ARG A 364 -13.48 -1.58 19.20
CA ARG A 364 -12.84 -1.46 20.52
C ARG A 364 -12.71 -0.03 21.04
N PHE A 365 -13.12 0.98 20.27
CA PHE A 365 -13.01 2.38 20.68
C PHE A 365 -13.80 2.71 21.95
N ASP A 366 -13.27 3.65 22.74
CA ASP A 366 -13.83 4.12 24.00
C ASP A 366 -13.75 5.64 24.09
N ALA A 367 -14.89 6.32 23.94
CA ALA A 367 -14.98 7.77 23.95
C ALA A 367 -14.62 8.41 25.31
N ARG A 368 -14.61 7.64 26.41
CA ARG A 368 -14.30 8.17 27.75
C ARG A 368 -12.87 8.70 27.87
N ARG A 369 -11.98 8.25 27.00
CA ARG A 369 -10.61 8.76 26.89
C ARG A 369 -10.47 9.51 25.56
N PRO A 370 -10.58 10.85 25.56
CA PRO A 370 -10.44 11.63 24.34
C PRO A 370 -9.03 11.50 23.77
N VAL A 371 -8.91 11.78 22.47
CA VAL A 371 -7.63 11.85 21.77
C VAL A 371 -7.04 13.24 22.01
N SER A 372 -5.75 13.33 22.31
CA SER A 372 -5.13 14.64 22.49
C SER A 372 -4.92 15.34 21.14
N ALA A 373 -4.88 16.68 21.15
CA ALA A 373 -4.57 17.46 19.95
C ALA A 373 -3.24 17.06 19.30
N GLU A 374 -2.22 16.72 20.10
CA GLU A 374 -0.92 16.25 19.62
C GLU A 374 -1.02 14.88 18.91
N GLN A 375 -1.81 13.96 19.47
CA GLN A 375 -2.03 12.65 18.84
C GLN A 375 -2.74 12.79 17.50
N LEU A 376 -3.80 13.61 17.44
CA LEU A 376 -4.51 13.90 16.19
C LEU A 376 -3.59 14.60 15.17
N GLY A 377 -2.89 15.65 15.58
CA GLY A 377 -1.99 16.41 14.73
C GLY A 377 -0.87 15.53 14.17
N THR A 378 -0.29 14.67 15.00
CA THR A 378 0.73 13.72 14.55
C THR A 378 0.18 12.73 13.52
N ALA A 379 -1.03 12.18 13.74
CA ALA A 379 -1.67 11.28 12.77
C ALA A 379 -1.97 11.97 11.44
N LEU A 380 -2.46 13.21 11.47
CA LEU A 380 -2.72 14.03 10.28
C LEU A 380 -1.43 14.37 9.53
N ALA A 381 -0.38 14.81 10.22
CA ALA A 381 0.90 15.16 9.62
C ALA A 381 1.58 13.97 8.95
N ALA A 382 1.61 12.80 9.61
CA ALA A 382 2.15 11.57 9.04
C ALA A 382 1.38 11.12 7.79
N SER A 383 0.05 11.27 7.82
CA SER A 383 -0.84 10.84 6.73
C SER A 383 -0.78 11.79 5.53
N ALA A 384 -0.78 13.11 5.75
CA ALA A 384 -0.73 14.12 4.70
C ALA A 384 0.66 14.30 4.09
N GLY A 385 1.71 13.91 4.81
CA GLY A 385 3.09 13.93 4.32
C GLY A 385 3.44 12.80 3.35
N VAL A 386 2.49 11.92 3.01
CA VAL A 386 2.72 10.80 2.10
C VAL A 386 2.66 11.27 0.64
N THR A 387 3.79 11.13 -0.04
CA THR A 387 3.96 11.10 -1.50
C THR A 387 4.42 9.70 -1.88
N LEU A 388 4.14 9.15 -3.07
CA LEU A 388 4.66 7.81 -3.41
C LEU A 388 6.04 7.84 -4.07
N GLU A 389 6.50 9.01 -4.53
CA GLU A 389 7.79 9.22 -5.19
C GLU A 389 8.00 8.24 -6.35
N THR A 390 7.15 8.37 -7.37
CA THR A 390 7.11 7.49 -8.54
C THR A 390 7.77 8.14 -9.74
N ASP A 391 7.87 7.40 -10.85
CA ASP A 391 8.28 7.96 -12.14
C ASP A 391 7.33 9.06 -12.69
N ALA A 392 6.11 9.17 -12.16
CA ALA A 392 5.16 10.25 -12.45
C ALA A 392 5.09 11.33 -11.35
N GLU A 393 5.66 11.07 -10.18
CA GLU A 393 5.61 11.94 -9.00
C GLU A 393 7.03 12.09 -8.43
N PRO A 394 7.83 13.08 -8.87
CA PRO A 394 9.22 13.20 -8.45
C PRO A 394 9.36 13.46 -6.93
N PRO A 395 10.56 13.25 -6.33
CA PRO A 395 10.83 13.57 -4.93
C PRO A 395 10.45 15.02 -4.56
N GLY A 396 9.85 15.19 -3.38
CA GLY A 396 9.21 16.46 -3.02
C GLY A 396 7.89 16.72 -3.79
N GLY A 397 7.28 15.63 -4.28
CA GLY A 397 6.09 15.61 -5.13
C GLY A 397 4.85 16.28 -4.55
N ARG A 398 3.84 16.39 -5.39
CA ARG A 398 2.60 17.13 -5.11
C ARG A 398 1.68 16.33 -4.19
N ARG A 399 0.97 17.01 -3.29
CA ARG A 399 -0.04 16.36 -2.44
C ARG A 399 -1.30 16.10 -3.25
N LEU A 400 -1.42 14.90 -3.81
CA LEU A 400 -2.65 14.45 -4.50
C LEU A 400 -3.78 14.16 -3.50
N VAL A 401 -3.43 13.77 -2.28
CA VAL A 401 -4.39 13.47 -1.21
C VAL A 401 -4.53 14.66 -0.29
N LYS A 402 -5.78 15.02 -0.01
CA LYS A 402 -6.14 15.97 1.03
C LYS A 402 -6.89 15.28 2.15
N LEU A 403 -6.66 15.72 3.39
CA LEU A 403 -7.31 15.16 4.56
C LEU A 403 -8.37 16.09 5.12
N TYR A 404 -9.55 15.54 5.33
CA TYR A 404 -10.59 16.10 6.18
C TYR A 404 -10.72 15.24 7.44
N ALA A 405 -11.25 15.81 8.52
CA ALA A 405 -11.43 15.12 9.79
C ALA A 405 -12.79 15.45 10.39
N PHE A 406 -13.57 14.42 10.71
CA PHE A 406 -14.71 14.54 11.62
C PHE A 406 -14.23 14.26 13.03
N LEU A 407 -14.23 15.28 13.90
CA LEU A 407 -13.82 15.16 15.29
C LEU A 407 -15.05 14.88 16.16
N ASN A 408 -14.95 13.86 17.01
CA ASN A 408 -15.98 13.54 18.00
C ASN A 408 -15.47 13.81 19.42
N HIS A 409 -14.32 13.24 19.79
CA HIS A 409 -13.77 13.26 21.15
C HIS A 409 -12.28 13.62 21.13
N VAL A 410 -11.98 14.90 20.90
CA VAL A 410 -10.61 15.44 20.81
C VAL A 410 -10.43 16.58 21.81
N GLU A 411 -9.39 16.53 22.61
CA GLU A 411 -9.09 17.55 23.62
C GLU A 411 -8.81 18.91 22.94
N GLY A 412 -9.49 19.96 23.40
CA GLY A 412 -9.28 21.33 22.92
C GLY A 412 -9.93 21.66 21.58
N PHE A 413 -10.72 20.76 21.00
CA PHE A 413 -11.47 20.98 19.77
C PHE A 413 -12.95 20.67 19.96
N GLU A 414 -13.81 21.53 19.44
CA GLU A 414 -15.25 21.27 19.38
C GLU A 414 -15.55 20.14 18.39
N PRO A 415 -16.61 19.34 18.63
CA PRO A 415 -17.09 18.38 17.63
C PRO A 415 -17.48 19.09 16.32
N GLY A 416 -17.02 18.54 15.19
CA GLY A 416 -17.18 19.18 13.90
C GLY A 416 -16.43 18.47 12.78
N ALA A 417 -16.66 18.92 11.55
CA ALA A 417 -15.88 18.56 10.37
C ALA A 417 -14.85 19.65 10.09
N TYR A 418 -13.62 19.26 9.83
CA TYR A 418 -12.48 20.14 9.62
C TYR A 418 -11.70 19.74 8.36
N GLU A 419 -11.15 20.73 7.68
CA GLU A 419 -10.10 20.57 6.68
C GLU A 419 -8.76 20.63 7.39
N TYR A 420 -7.83 19.73 7.07
CA TYR A 420 -6.45 19.82 7.56
C TYR A 420 -5.57 20.59 6.58
N ASP A 421 -5.06 21.72 7.03
CA ASP A 421 -4.06 22.53 6.35
C ASP A 421 -2.67 21.98 6.68
N ALA A 422 -2.10 21.22 5.76
CA ALA A 422 -0.82 20.53 5.98
C ALA A 422 0.38 21.49 6.07
N ASP A 423 0.32 22.65 5.40
CA ASP A 423 1.41 23.62 5.40
C ASP A 423 1.41 24.44 6.70
N ALA A 424 0.23 24.86 7.15
CA ALA A 424 0.09 25.58 8.41
C ALA A 424 0.08 24.66 9.65
N HIS A 425 0.00 23.34 9.45
CA HIS A 425 -0.25 22.35 10.49
C HIS A 425 -1.44 22.75 11.38
N ALA A 426 -2.59 22.99 10.76
CA ALA A 426 -3.77 23.53 11.40
C ALA A 426 -5.07 22.87 10.91
N LEU A 427 -6.12 22.94 11.71
CA LEU A 427 -7.46 22.52 11.33
C LEU A 427 -8.33 23.74 11.04
N ARG A 428 -9.00 23.75 9.89
CA ARG A 428 -9.94 24.80 9.48
C ARG A 428 -11.37 24.26 9.60
N PRO A 429 -12.25 24.88 10.41
CA PRO A 429 -13.64 24.44 10.54
C PRO A 429 -14.37 24.44 9.19
N VAL A 430 -15.10 23.37 8.89
CA VAL A 430 -15.93 23.24 7.67
C VAL A 430 -17.41 23.16 8.05
N VAL A 431 -17.79 22.20 8.88
CA VAL A 431 -19.18 22.04 9.35
C VAL A 431 -19.19 21.85 10.88
N PRO A 432 -19.72 22.79 11.66
CA PRO A 432 -19.75 22.68 13.11
C PRO A 432 -20.74 21.62 13.60
N GLY A 433 -20.58 21.22 14.87
CA GLY A 433 -21.51 20.34 15.57
C GLY A 433 -21.15 18.86 15.48
N PRO A 434 -21.78 18.01 16.31
CA PRO A 434 -21.49 16.59 16.35
C PRO A 434 -21.94 15.87 15.07
N HIS A 435 -21.10 14.97 14.54
CA HIS A 435 -21.39 14.18 13.33
C HIS A 435 -21.52 12.67 13.60
N GLY A 436 -21.54 12.23 14.86
CA GLY A 436 -21.61 10.80 15.22
C GLY A 436 -22.73 10.03 14.52
N GLU A 437 -23.95 10.57 14.52
CA GLU A 437 -25.10 9.97 13.82
C GLU A 437 -24.88 9.92 12.30
N PHE A 438 -24.38 11.00 11.70
CA PHE A 438 -24.07 11.06 10.28
C PHE A 438 -23.04 9.99 9.89
N LEU A 439 -21.95 9.89 10.66
CA LEU A 439 -20.89 8.92 10.45
C LEU A 439 -21.45 7.49 10.53
N GLN A 440 -22.20 7.18 11.59
CA GLN A 440 -22.74 5.84 11.81
C GLN A 440 -23.78 5.43 10.76
N ARG A 441 -24.66 6.35 10.36
CA ARG A 441 -25.71 6.09 9.35
C ARG A 441 -25.12 5.82 7.96
N ASN A 442 -23.99 6.43 7.63
CA ASN A 442 -23.33 6.30 6.33
C ASN A 442 -22.22 5.23 6.32
N TYR A 443 -22.17 4.36 7.34
CA TYR A 443 -21.23 3.25 7.46
C TYR A 443 -21.94 1.90 7.31
N PHE A 444 -21.48 1.04 6.40
CA PHE A 444 -22.23 -0.16 6.00
C PHE A 444 -21.92 -1.42 6.82
N LEU A 445 -20.89 -1.37 7.66
CA LEU A 445 -20.43 -2.52 8.42
C LEU A 445 -20.78 -2.36 9.90
N ALA A 446 -21.05 -3.48 10.56
CA ALA A 446 -21.37 -3.51 12.00
C ALA A 446 -20.13 -3.73 12.89
N ASN A 447 -18.93 -3.48 12.37
CA ASN A 447 -17.65 -3.79 13.03
C ASN A 447 -16.97 -2.56 13.67
N TYR A 448 -17.56 -1.37 13.57
CA TYR A 448 -17.14 -0.15 14.26
C TYR A 448 -18.36 0.61 14.79
N ASN A 449 -18.19 1.21 15.96
CA ASN A 449 -19.05 2.29 16.43
C ASN A 449 -18.31 3.61 16.17
N LEU A 450 -18.79 4.39 15.20
CA LEU A 450 -18.10 5.61 14.76
C LEU A 450 -18.25 6.76 15.75
N GLU A 451 -19.36 6.81 16.48
CA GLU A 451 -19.59 7.81 17.53
C GLU A 451 -18.59 7.67 18.70
N GLN A 452 -18.09 6.45 18.94
CA GLN A 452 -17.08 6.19 19.97
C GLN A 452 -15.64 6.47 19.52
N SER A 453 -15.39 6.69 18.22
CA SER A 453 -14.06 7.04 17.72
C SER A 453 -13.68 8.47 18.13
N GLY A 454 -12.41 8.74 18.38
CA GLY A 454 -11.94 10.10 18.67
C GLY A 454 -12.10 11.00 17.44
N ALA A 455 -11.66 10.50 16.28
CA ALA A 455 -11.84 11.17 15.00
C ALA A 455 -11.95 10.17 13.84
N VAL A 456 -12.59 10.61 12.75
CA VAL A 456 -12.65 9.92 11.46
C VAL A 456 -12.01 10.81 10.40
N LEU A 457 -10.82 10.42 9.92
CA LEU A 457 -10.13 11.09 8.83
C LEU A 457 -10.64 10.59 7.48
N VAL A 458 -10.69 11.48 6.51
CA VAL A 458 -11.25 11.25 5.18
C VAL A 458 -10.23 11.73 4.14
N PRO A 459 -9.35 10.84 3.64
CA PRO A 459 -8.52 11.16 2.49
C PRO A 459 -9.38 11.27 1.24
N THR A 460 -9.14 12.35 0.52
CA THR A 460 -9.86 12.71 -0.70
C THR A 460 -8.86 13.00 -1.82
N VAL A 461 -9.26 12.75 -3.07
CA VAL A 461 -8.44 12.99 -4.26
C VAL A 461 -9.31 13.59 -5.36
N ARG A 462 -8.73 14.49 -6.16
CA ARG A 462 -9.34 14.98 -7.41
C ARG A 462 -9.20 13.93 -8.51
N THR A 463 -9.94 12.82 -8.40
CA THR A 463 -9.79 11.61 -9.23
C THR A 463 -9.85 11.91 -10.73
N GLU A 464 -10.82 12.72 -11.15
CA GLU A 464 -10.98 13.12 -12.56
C GLU A 464 -9.75 13.86 -13.07
N ALA A 465 -9.19 14.79 -12.27
CA ALA A 465 -8.01 15.55 -12.64
C ALA A 465 -6.76 14.66 -12.74
N VAL A 466 -6.63 13.63 -11.91
CA VAL A 466 -5.56 12.63 -12.04
C VAL A 466 -5.72 11.84 -13.35
N LEU A 467 -6.93 11.37 -13.65
CA LEU A 467 -7.20 10.63 -14.89
C LEU A 467 -7.02 11.50 -16.14
N ASP A 468 -7.36 12.78 -16.09
CA ASP A 468 -7.09 13.75 -17.16
C ASP A 468 -5.59 13.95 -17.39
N ALA A 469 -4.81 13.97 -16.31
CA ALA A 469 -3.37 14.22 -16.35
C ALA A 469 -2.56 13.03 -16.87
N VAL A 470 -2.89 11.80 -16.45
CA VAL A 470 -2.03 10.62 -16.68
C VAL A 470 -2.76 9.41 -17.24
N GLY A 471 -4.00 9.59 -17.69
CA GLY A 471 -4.82 8.54 -18.31
C GLY A 471 -5.33 7.49 -17.32
N ASP A 472 -5.83 6.38 -17.86
CA ASP A 472 -6.52 5.33 -17.09
C ASP A 472 -5.64 4.69 -16.01
N ARG A 473 -4.34 4.51 -16.29
CA ARG A 473 -3.36 4.00 -15.32
C ARG A 473 -3.24 4.90 -14.08
N GLY A 474 -3.64 6.18 -14.18
CA GLY A 474 -3.82 7.09 -13.04
C GLY A 474 -4.73 6.56 -11.93
N TYR A 475 -5.66 5.66 -12.26
CA TYR A 475 -6.48 4.95 -11.26
C TYR A 475 -5.62 4.18 -10.26
N ARG A 476 -4.63 3.44 -10.77
CA ARG A 476 -3.70 2.65 -9.94
C ARG A 476 -2.86 3.58 -9.07
N LEU A 477 -2.43 4.72 -9.63
CA LEU A 477 -1.64 5.72 -8.91
C LEU A 477 -2.40 6.29 -7.71
N TYR A 478 -3.57 6.93 -7.90
CA TYR A 478 -4.26 7.53 -6.76
C TYR A 478 -4.77 6.48 -5.77
N GLY A 479 -5.11 5.28 -6.25
CA GLY A 479 -5.44 4.14 -5.41
C GLY A 479 -4.25 3.79 -4.51
N ALA A 480 -3.07 3.62 -5.08
CA ALA A 480 -1.84 3.36 -4.34
C ALA A 480 -1.50 4.51 -3.38
N THR A 481 -1.62 5.78 -3.80
CA THR A 481 -1.35 6.93 -2.90
C THR A 481 -2.29 6.91 -1.70
N THR A 482 -3.58 6.61 -1.91
CA THR A 482 -4.56 6.52 -0.83
C THR A 482 -4.27 5.33 0.11
N GLY A 483 -3.87 4.19 -0.45
CA GLY A 483 -3.42 3.04 0.32
C GLY A 483 -2.18 3.35 1.15
N ALA A 484 -1.22 4.07 0.58
CA ALA A 484 -0.02 4.53 1.26
C ALA A 484 -0.36 5.43 2.47
N VAL A 485 -1.24 6.43 2.28
CA VAL A 485 -1.77 7.27 3.36
C VAL A 485 -2.37 6.43 4.49
N SER A 486 -3.17 5.40 4.15
CA SER A 486 -3.78 4.52 5.14
C SER A 486 -2.76 3.69 5.93
N GLN A 487 -1.67 3.28 5.31
CA GLN A 487 -0.62 2.52 5.99
C GLN A 487 0.25 3.39 6.90
N ALA A 488 0.53 4.63 6.50
CA ALA A 488 1.18 5.62 7.35
C ALA A 488 0.33 5.91 8.59
N PHE A 489 -0.97 6.14 8.38
CA PHE A 489 -1.96 6.29 9.44
C PHE A 489 -1.98 5.12 10.43
N TYR A 490 -1.99 3.88 9.92
CA TYR A 490 -1.96 2.68 10.74
C TYR A 490 -0.69 2.59 11.60
N THR A 491 0.47 2.86 10.99
CA THR A 491 1.78 2.76 11.64
C THR A 491 1.93 3.84 12.71
N VAL A 492 1.57 5.09 12.38
CA VAL A 492 1.69 6.21 13.33
C VAL A 492 0.70 6.07 14.49
N CYS A 493 -0.53 5.61 14.27
CA CYS A 493 -1.47 5.35 15.37
C CYS A 493 -0.93 4.32 16.34
N THR A 494 -0.26 3.27 15.84
CA THR A 494 0.38 2.26 16.68
C THR A 494 1.50 2.88 17.53
N ALA A 495 2.34 3.73 16.95
CA ALA A 495 3.40 4.44 17.66
C ALA A 495 2.85 5.41 18.73
N LEU A 496 1.69 6.02 18.48
CA LEU A 496 0.97 6.89 19.41
C LEU A 496 0.16 6.15 20.49
N GLY A 497 0.14 4.80 20.45
CA GLY A 497 -0.67 3.98 21.35
C GLY A 497 -2.18 4.09 21.12
N LEU A 498 -2.60 4.51 19.92
CA LEU A 498 -4.00 4.61 19.51
C LEU A 498 -4.49 3.33 18.83
N GLY A 499 -5.75 2.98 19.08
CA GLY A 499 -6.49 2.09 18.20
C GLY A 499 -6.78 2.80 16.87
N CYS A 500 -6.82 2.03 15.78
CA CYS A 500 -7.17 2.59 14.48
C CYS A 500 -7.89 1.59 13.57
N GLY A 501 -8.60 2.09 12.58
CA GLY A 501 -9.37 1.31 11.61
C GLY A 501 -9.44 2.02 10.28
N VAL A 502 -9.40 1.27 9.19
CA VAL A 502 -9.60 1.80 7.85
C VAL A 502 -10.72 1.01 7.22
N ALA A 503 -11.68 1.71 6.65
CA ALA A 503 -12.82 1.08 6.02
C ALA A 503 -13.12 1.72 4.68
N LEU A 504 -13.51 0.85 3.75
CA LEU A 504 -13.98 1.26 2.44
C LEU A 504 -15.50 1.32 2.39
N GLY A 505 -16.23 0.52 3.19
CA GLY A 505 -17.70 0.45 3.18
C GLY A 505 -18.40 1.64 3.84
N PHE A 506 -18.42 2.79 3.16
CA PHE A 506 -19.16 4.00 3.54
C PHE A 506 -19.76 4.68 2.30
N ASP A 507 -20.71 5.60 2.50
CA ASP A 507 -21.31 6.37 1.40
C ASP A 507 -20.42 7.55 1.00
N ASN A 508 -19.60 7.35 -0.04
CA ASN A 508 -18.70 8.36 -0.57
C ASN A 508 -19.44 9.65 -0.97
N VAL A 509 -20.64 9.55 -1.53
CA VAL A 509 -21.40 10.71 -2.00
C VAL A 509 -21.91 11.53 -0.82
N SER A 510 -22.46 10.88 0.20
CA SER A 510 -22.92 11.57 1.41
C SER A 510 -21.77 12.29 2.15
N TYR A 511 -20.56 11.72 2.15
CA TYR A 511 -19.37 12.39 2.69
C TYR A 511 -18.93 13.58 1.84
N ALA A 512 -18.97 13.46 0.51
CA ALA A 512 -18.65 14.55 -0.40
C ALA A 512 -19.63 15.73 -0.24
N GLU A 513 -20.93 15.44 -0.20
CA GLU A 513 -22.00 16.42 0.03
C GLU A 513 -21.84 17.09 1.40
N ARG A 514 -21.55 16.32 2.47
CA ARG A 514 -21.38 16.87 3.83
C ARG A 514 -20.20 17.81 3.96
N LEU A 515 -19.12 17.57 3.23
CA LEU A 515 -17.91 18.39 3.23
C LEU A 515 -17.91 19.49 2.13
N GLY A 516 -18.88 19.47 1.22
CA GLY A 516 -18.98 20.42 0.10
C GLY A 516 -17.84 20.28 -0.91
N LEU A 517 -17.44 19.03 -1.22
CA LEU A 517 -16.27 18.71 -2.05
C LEU A 517 -16.51 18.89 -3.55
N GLU A 518 -17.76 19.09 -3.99
CA GLU A 518 -18.09 19.48 -5.36
C GLU A 518 -17.36 20.77 -5.78
N ARG A 519 -17.04 21.64 -4.81
CA ARG A 519 -16.32 22.90 -5.04
C ARG A 519 -14.84 22.71 -5.38
N THR A 520 -14.26 21.56 -5.04
CA THR A 520 -12.85 21.23 -5.30
C THR A 520 -12.67 20.07 -6.28
N GLY A 521 -13.76 19.37 -6.62
CA GLY A 521 -13.74 18.17 -7.45
C GLY A 521 -13.11 16.96 -6.74
N GLU A 522 -13.08 16.97 -5.42
CA GLU A 522 -12.49 15.92 -4.59
C GLU A 522 -13.50 14.80 -4.32
N THR A 523 -13.01 13.56 -4.37
CA THR A 523 -13.78 12.35 -4.04
C THR A 523 -13.19 11.70 -2.79
N PRO A 524 -13.97 11.45 -1.73
CA PRO A 524 -13.57 10.61 -0.61
C PRO A 524 -13.29 9.18 -1.09
N LEU A 525 -12.17 8.59 -0.69
CA LEU A 525 -11.80 7.25 -1.17
C LEU A 525 -11.87 6.17 -0.09
N LEU A 526 -11.59 6.52 1.17
CA LEU A 526 -11.73 5.65 2.34
C LEU A 526 -11.99 6.50 3.60
N ILE A 527 -12.33 5.84 4.70
CA ILE A 527 -12.38 6.48 6.03
C ILE A 527 -11.37 5.83 6.97
N MET A 528 -10.71 6.65 7.79
CA MET A 528 -9.66 6.24 8.73
C MET A 528 -10.05 6.67 10.14
N LEU A 529 -10.43 5.72 10.97
CA LEU A 529 -10.89 5.94 12.33
C LEU A 529 -9.73 5.81 13.30
N LEU A 530 -9.60 6.75 14.24
CA LEU A 530 -8.65 6.68 15.35
C LEU A 530 -9.35 6.93 16.68
N GLY A 531 -8.81 6.35 17.75
CA GLY A 531 -9.31 6.55 19.10
C GLY A 531 -8.59 5.68 20.12
N HIS A 532 -8.79 5.96 21.40
CA HIS A 532 -8.34 5.06 22.45
C HIS A 532 -9.21 3.80 22.47
N GLU A 533 -8.58 2.65 22.72
CA GLU A 533 -9.31 1.39 22.92
C GLU A 533 -9.66 1.23 24.41
N ARG A 534 -10.72 0.44 24.68
CA ARG A 534 -11.06 0.01 26.05
C ARG A 534 -9.85 -0.65 26.71
N SER A 535 -9.62 -0.33 27.98
CA SER A 535 -8.61 -1.02 28.79
C SER A 535 -9.00 -2.49 28.96
N ARG A 536 -8.04 -3.40 28.71
CA ARG A 536 -8.23 -4.88 28.80
C ARG A 536 -9.29 -5.43 27.83
N PRO A 537 -9.04 -5.41 26.50
CA PRO A 537 -9.84 -6.22 25.59
C PRO A 537 -9.80 -7.68 26.05
N ALA A 538 -10.91 -8.42 25.88
CA ALA A 538 -10.97 -9.84 26.14
C ALA A 538 -10.07 -10.59 25.13
N ASP A 539 -8.77 -10.64 25.37
CA ASP A 539 -7.81 -11.30 24.48
C ASP A 539 -7.47 -12.70 24.99
N PHE A 540 -7.27 -13.65 24.05
CA PHE A 540 -6.84 -15.01 24.36
C PHE A 540 -5.39 -14.99 24.90
N ARG A 541 -5.20 -15.39 26.16
CA ARG A 541 -3.86 -15.58 26.74
C ARG A 541 -3.35 -16.99 26.44
N HIS A 542 -2.73 -17.15 25.28
CA HIS A 542 -2.12 -18.42 24.85
C HIS A 542 -0.94 -18.87 25.74
N GLU A 543 -0.39 -17.98 26.56
CA GLU A 543 0.65 -18.28 27.55
C GLU A 543 0.16 -19.18 28.72
N ILE A 544 -1.16 -19.35 28.85
CA ILE A 544 -1.81 -20.15 29.91
C ILE A 544 -2.31 -21.50 29.35
N ALA A 545 -2.15 -21.74 28.04
CA ALA A 545 -2.65 -22.93 27.35
C ALA A 545 -1.56 -23.99 27.16
#